data_AF-A0A972X6M2-F1
#
_entry.id   AF-A0A972X6M2-F1
#
_cell.length_a   1.000
_cell.length_b   1.000
_cell.length_c   1.000
_cell.angle_alpha   90.00
_cell.angle_beta   90.00
_cell.angle_gamma   90.00
#
_symmetry.space_group_name_H-M   'P 1'
#
loop_
_entity.id
_entity.type
_entity.pdbx_description
1 polymer ?
#
loop_
_entity_poly.entity_id
_entity_poly.type
_entity_poly.pdbx_seq_one_letter_code
_entity_poly.pdbx_strand_id
1 'polypeptide(L)'
;MRITFTQSGGFVGAMAGCRIDTAELAPDERREAESLVAASGLTDSFERFSPTGRDRRQYEITIEGESPTLTVVFDESSLPT
;
A
#
# COMPACT_ATOMS: atom_id res chain seq x y z
N MET A 1 -14.49 -2.27 -1.79
CA MET A 1 -13.19 -2.04 -1.14
C MET A 1 -12.39 -1.12 -2.04
N ARG A 2 -11.54 -0.26 -1.49
CA ARG A 2 -10.71 0.67 -2.25
C ARG A 2 -9.29 0.62 -1.73
N ILE A 3 -8.34 0.51 -2.64
CA ILE A 3 -6.91 0.41 -2.33
C ILE A 3 -6.22 1.60 -2.97
N THR A 4 -5.52 2.40 -2.18
CA THR A 4 -4.67 3.49 -2.65
C THR A 4 -3.23 3.13 -2.38
N PHE A 5 -2.41 3.11 -3.41
CA PHE A 5 -0.97 2.92 -3.32
C PHE A 5 -0.27 4.21 -3.72
N THR A 6 0.66 4.66 -2.89
CA THR A 6 1.53 5.79 -3.16
C THR A 6 2.97 5.38 -2.92
N GLN A 7 3.83 5.64 -3.89
CA GLN A 7 5.27 5.62 -3.76
C GLN A 7 5.79 7.06 -3.85
N SER A 8 6.57 7.48 -2.86
CA SER A 8 7.21 8.79 -2.81
C SER A 8 8.70 8.67 -2.53
N GLY A 9 9.46 9.77 -2.70
CA GLY A 9 10.91 9.79 -2.46
C GLY A 9 11.77 9.37 -3.66
N GLY A 10 13.04 9.11 -3.41
CA GLY A 10 14.06 8.98 -4.44
C GLY A 10 14.58 10.32 -4.97
N PHE A 11 15.69 10.28 -5.73
CA PHE A 11 16.53 11.43 -6.09
C PHE A 11 15.81 12.61 -6.79
N VAL A 12 14.62 12.41 -7.36
CA VAL A 12 13.86 13.43 -8.11
C VAL A 12 12.55 13.82 -7.40
N GLY A 13 12.21 13.21 -6.26
CA GLY A 13 10.94 13.47 -5.56
C GLY A 13 9.70 13.03 -6.34
N ALA A 14 9.83 12.04 -7.22
CA ALA A 14 8.72 11.54 -8.02
C ALA A 14 7.68 10.85 -7.13
N MET A 15 6.42 11.28 -7.22
CA MET A 15 5.28 10.53 -6.71
C MET A 15 4.70 9.68 -7.83
N ALA A 16 4.64 8.38 -7.59
CA ALA A 16 3.91 7.42 -8.41
C ALA A 16 2.86 6.76 -7.54
N GLY A 17 1.68 6.48 -8.07
CA GLY A 17 0.64 5.84 -7.29
C GLY A 17 -0.49 5.35 -8.16
N CYS A 18 -1.31 4.48 -7.59
CA CYS A 18 -2.54 4.03 -8.22
C CYS A 18 -3.66 3.95 -7.19
N ARG A 19 -4.88 4.07 -7.68
CA ARG A 19 -6.09 3.89 -6.89
C ARG A 19 -6.91 2.81 -7.57
N ILE A 20 -7.28 1.80 -6.81
CA ILE A 20 -8.04 0.66 -7.26
C ILE A 20 -9.36 0.69 -6.50
N ASP A 21 -10.46 0.87 -7.20
CA ASP A 21 -11.79 0.67 -6.63
C ASP A 21 -12.28 -0.72 -7.06
N THR A 22 -12.43 -1.64 -6.10
CA THR A 22 -12.82 -3.02 -6.44
C THR A 22 -14.23 -3.10 -7.02
N ALA A 23 -15.06 -2.07 -6.85
CA ALA A 23 -16.38 -1.99 -7.49
C ALA A 23 -16.27 -1.83 -9.01
N GLU A 24 -15.20 -1.25 -9.52
CA GLU A 24 -14.97 -0.96 -10.94
C GLU A 24 -14.23 -2.09 -11.69
N LEU A 25 -13.68 -3.06 -10.95
CA LEU A 25 -12.93 -4.19 -11.51
C LEU A 25 -13.83 -5.30 -12.08
N ALA A 26 -13.28 -6.05 -13.05
CA ALA A 26 -13.91 -7.30 -13.48
C ALA A 26 -13.98 -8.31 -12.32
N PRO A 27 -14.92 -9.28 -12.34
CA PRO A 27 -15.10 -10.22 -11.23
C PRO A 27 -13.83 -10.99 -10.82
N ASP A 28 -13.02 -11.40 -11.79
CA ASP A 28 -11.78 -12.14 -11.53
C ASP A 28 -10.71 -11.25 -10.87
N GLU A 29 -10.51 -10.04 -11.38
CA GLU A 29 -9.57 -9.05 -10.82
C GLU A 29 -10.00 -8.58 -9.42
N ARG A 30 -11.31 -8.39 -9.20
CA ARG A 30 -11.87 -8.08 -7.88
C ARG A 30 -11.52 -9.18 -6.89
N ARG A 31 -11.75 -10.43 -7.26
CA ARG A 31 -11.48 -11.59 -6.40
C ARG A 31 -9.99 -11.73 -6.10
N GLU A 32 -9.14 -11.45 -7.08
CA GLU A 32 -7.69 -11.42 -6.89
C GLU A 32 -7.28 -10.32 -5.89
N ALA A 33 -7.77 -9.10 -6.04
CA ALA A 33 -7.49 -8.00 -5.12
C ALA A 33 -7.94 -8.31 -3.68
N GLU A 34 -9.14 -8.86 -3.53
CA GLU A 34 -9.66 -9.30 -2.22
C GLU A 34 -8.81 -10.43 -1.62
N SER A 35 -8.38 -11.39 -2.45
CA SER A 35 -7.49 -12.47 -2.00
C SER A 35 -6.12 -11.95 -1.57
N LEU A 36 -5.55 -10.97 -2.28
CA LEU A 36 -4.26 -10.37 -1.92
C LEU A 36 -4.35 -9.60 -0.59
N VAL A 37 -5.42 -8.84 -0.38
CA VAL A 37 -5.65 -8.16 0.90
C VAL A 37 -5.81 -9.16 2.03
N ALA A 38 -6.60 -10.22 1.85
CA ALA A 38 -6.75 -11.27 2.86
C ALA A 38 -5.43 -12.01 3.16
N ALA A 39 -4.61 -12.27 2.14
CA ALA A 39 -3.32 -12.95 2.28
C ALA A 39 -2.21 -12.06 2.87
N SER A 40 -2.38 -10.74 2.84
CA SER A 40 -1.37 -9.78 3.33
C SER A 40 -1.11 -9.87 4.84
N GLY A 41 -2.06 -10.40 5.61
CA GLY A 41 -2.00 -10.42 7.07
C GLY A 41 -2.04 -9.05 7.73
N LEU A 42 -2.38 -7.99 6.98
CA LEU A 42 -2.54 -6.64 7.52
C LEU A 42 -3.80 -6.56 8.37
N THR A 43 -3.64 -6.44 9.69
CA THR A 43 -4.75 -6.29 10.64
C THR A 43 -4.91 -4.88 11.18
N ASP A 44 -3.82 -4.10 11.18
CA ASP A 44 -3.76 -2.78 11.80
C ASP A 44 -2.85 -1.84 10.99
N SER A 45 -3.09 -0.54 11.14
CA SER A 45 -2.24 0.51 10.57
C SER A 45 -0.87 0.55 11.27
N PHE A 46 0.20 0.75 10.51
CA PHE A 46 1.54 0.92 11.07
C PHE A 46 2.44 1.76 10.18
N GLU A 47 3.50 2.30 10.78
CA GLU A 47 4.57 2.99 10.08
C GLU A 47 5.90 2.34 10.43
N ARG A 48 6.72 2.00 9.42
CA ARG A 48 8.05 1.43 9.61
C ARG A 48 9.05 2.09 8.68
N PHE A 49 9.90 2.94 9.26
CA PHE A 49 10.96 3.64 8.55
C PHE A 49 12.33 3.25 9.09
N SER A 50 13.31 3.17 8.20
CA SER A 50 14.72 3.08 8.57
C SER A 50 15.26 4.46 8.99
N PRO A 51 16.30 4.51 9.84
CA PRO A 51 16.95 5.76 10.23
C PRO A 51 17.50 6.58 9.05
N THR A 52 17.72 5.96 7.90
CA THR A 52 18.24 6.55 6.65
C THR A 52 17.14 6.91 5.65
N GLY A 53 15.87 6.91 6.04
CA GLY A 53 14.71 6.95 5.15
C GLY A 53 14.53 8.22 4.29
N ARG A 54 15.31 9.29 4.51
CA ARG A 54 15.15 10.57 3.78
C ARG A 54 15.49 10.47 2.29
N ASP A 55 16.47 9.64 1.94
CA ASP A 55 16.90 9.46 0.54
C ASP A 55 16.23 8.24 -0.13
N ARG A 56 15.43 7.49 0.62
CA ARG A 56 14.83 6.23 0.18
C ARG A 56 13.43 6.42 -0.36
N ARG A 57 12.98 5.42 -1.14
CA ARG A 57 11.58 5.32 -1.55
C ARG A 57 10.73 4.95 -0.35
N GLN A 58 9.66 5.70 -0.17
CA GLN A 58 8.60 5.44 0.80
C GLN A 58 7.39 4.91 0.05
N TYR A 59 6.69 4.00 0.69
CA TYR A 59 5.51 3.34 0.19
C TYR A 59 4.40 3.49 1.20
N GLU A 60 3.23 3.84 0.73
CA GLU A 60 2.01 3.94 1.51
C GLU A 60 0.94 3.12 0.81
N ILE A 61 0.29 2.24 1.55
CA ILE A 61 -0.89 1.50 1.10
C ILE A 61 -2.02 1.81 2.07
N THR A 62 -3.11 2.34 1.53
CA THR A 62 -4.35 2.56 2.28
C THR A 62 -5.45 1.66 1.73
N ILE A 63 -6.11 0.90 2.60
CA ILE A 63 -7.20 -0.02 2.28
C ILE A 63 -8.46 0.44 3.01
N GLU A 64 -9.49 0.80 2.25
CA GLU A 64 -10.79 1.26 2.74
C GLU A 64 -11.87 0.20 2.38
N GLY A 65 -12.68 -0.23 3.35
CA GLY A 65 -13.67 -1.28 3.15
C GLY A 65 -14.76 -1.31 4.22
N GLU A 66 -15.34 -2.48 4.48
CA GLU A 66 -16.29 -2.71 5.58
C GLU A 66 -15.58 -2.84 6.95
N SER A 67 -14.27 -3.08 6.92
CA SER A 67 -13.34 -3.04 8.06
C SER A 67 -12.89 -1.59 8.36
N PRO A 68 -12.33 -1.30 9.54
CA PRO A 68 -11.65 -0.02 9.75
C PRO A 68 -10.61 0.24 8.65
N THR A 69 -10.48 1.49 8.22
CA THR A 69 -9.46 1.90 7.24
C THR A 69 -8.07 1.53 7.76
N LEU A 70 -7.32 0.80 6.94
CA LEU A 70 -5.95 0.41 7.24
C LEU A 70 -5.00 1.27 6.42
N THR A 71 -3.98 1.83 7.06
CA THR A 71 -2.91 2.57 6.39
C THR A 71 -1.58 2.03 6.86
N VAL A 72 -0.79 1.53 5.93
CA VAL A 72 0.56 1.02 6.21
C VAL A 72 1.57 1.84 5.43
N VAL A 73 2.59 2.32 6.14
CA VAL A 73 3.68 3.11 5.56
C VAL A 73 5.00 2.44 5.85
N PHE A 74 5.82 2.27 4.82
CA PHE A 74 7.12 1.63 4.96
C PHE A 74 8.12 2.16 3.94
N ASP A 75 9.41 2.03 4.23
CA ASP A 75 10.45 2.32 3.25
C ASP A 75 11.00 1.06 2.59
N GLU A 76 11.75 1.25 1.51
CA GLU A 76 12.38 0.16 0.74
C GLU A 76 13.20 -0.82 1.61
N SER A 77 13.84 -0.33 2.68
CA SER A 77 14.61 -1.18 3.60
C SER A 77 13.78 -2.02 4.56
N SER A 78 12.48 -1.76 4.64
CA SER A 78 11.54 -2.50 5.47
C SER A 78 10.92 -3.68 4.72
N LEU A 79 11.20 -3.82 3.42
CA LEU A 79 10.76 -4.93 2.59
C LEU A 79 11.70 -6.13 2.71
N PRO A 80 11.17 -7.37 2.74
CA PRO A 80 12.00 -8.58 2.70
C PRO A 80 12.75 -8.67 1.35
N THR A 81 14.04 -8.98 1.40
CA THR A 81 14.91 -9.25 0.23
C THR A 81 14.90 -10.71 -0.19
#